data_AF-A0A355QIK7-F1
#
_entry.id   AF-A0A355QIK7-F1
#
_cell.length_a   1.000
_cell.length_b   1.000
_cell.length_c   1.000
_cell.angle_alpha   90.00
_cell.angle_beta   90.00
_cell.angle_gamma   90.00
#
_symmetry.space_group_name_H-M   'P 1'
#
loop_
_entity.id
_entity.type
_entity.pdbx_description
1 polymer ?
#
loop_
_entity_poly.entity_id
_entity_poly.type
_entity_poly.pdbx_seq_one_letter_code
_entity_poly.pdbx_strand_id
1 'polypeptide(L)' 'HFDNEIDMAGLQRMSDVQRVNIKPQVDEFVFPDGHSVLMLSEGRLLNLGNA' A
#
# COMPACT_ATOMS: atom_id res chain seq x y z
N HIS A 1 -7.80 13.64 -2.71
CA HIS A 1 -8.75 13.32 -1.62
C HIS A 1 -9.57 12.10 -2.02
N PHE A 2 -9.61 11.09 -1.15
CA PHE A 2 -9.87 9.64 -1.39
C PHE A 2 -8.58 8.86 -1.75
N ASP A 3 -8.72 7.63 -2.24
CA ASP A 3 -7.64 6.69 -2.63
C ASP A 3 -6.88 7.08 -3.90
N ASN A 4 -7.16 8.25 -4.46
CA ASN A 4 -6.52 8.76 -5.69
C ASN A 4 -5.29 9.64 -5.42
N GLU A 5 -4.89 9.84 -4.16
CA GLU A 5 -3.64 10.58 -3.84
C GLU A 5 -2.39 9.74 -4.05
N ILE A 6 -2.54 8.41 -3.92
CA ILE A 6 -1.51 7.42 -4.19
C ILE A 6 -2.09 6.48 -5.24
N ASP A 7 -1.35 6.20 -6.31
CA ASP A 7 -1.81 5.31 -7.38
C ASP A 7 -1.81 3.83 -6.94
N MET A 8 -2.77 3.46 -6.09
CA MET A 8 -2.95 2.10 -5.59
C MET A 8 -3.30 1.12 -6.72
N ALA A 9 -4.07 1.57 -7.72
CA ALA A 9 -4.44 0.75 -8.86
C ALA A 9 -3.24 0.47 -9.78
N GLY A 10 -2.32 1.42 -9.95
CA GLY A 10 -1.04 1.20 -10.59
C GLY A 10 -0.20 0.18 -9.82
N LEU A 11 -0.03 0.40 -8.51
CA LEU A 11 0.76 -0.47 -7.65
C LEU A 11 0.25 -1.92 -7.61
N GLN A 12 -1.07 -2.12 -7.56
CA GLN A 12 -1.69 -3.45 -7.59
C GLN A 12 -1.63 -4.14 -8.96
N ARG A 13 -1.40 -3.40 -10.06
CA ARG A 13 -1.26 -3.97 -11.41
C ARG A 13 0.17 -4.35 -11.76
N MET A 14 1.16 -3.92 -10.97
CA MET A 14 2.55 -4.31 -11.16
C MET A 14 2.72 -5.80 -10.83
N SER A 15 3.07 -6.60 -11.83
CA SER A 15 3.19 -8.06 -11.70
C SER A 15 4.41 -8.51 -10.90
N ASP A 16 5.36 -7.62 -10.73
CA ASP A 16 6.68 -7.82 -10.11
C ASP A 16 6.76 -7.17 -8.71
N VAL A 17 5.71 -6.48 -8.27
CA VAL A 17 5.57 -5.96 -6.91
C VAL A 17 4.83 -6.98 -6.06
N GLN A 18 5.42 -7.35 -4.93
CA GLN A 18 4.79 -8.25 -3.97
C GLN A 18 4.08 -7.46 -2.87
N ARG A 19 2.77 -7.69 -2.71
CA ARG A 19 2.01 -7.22 -1.55
C ARG A 19 2.08 -8.24 -0.42
N VAL A 20 2.53 -7.82 0.76
CA VAL A 20 2.51 -8.59 2.00
C VAL A 20 1.57 -7.90 2.99
N ASN A 21 0.51 -8.57 3.40
CA ASN A 21 -0.35 -8.05 4.45
C ASN A 21 0.30 -8.32 5.82
N ILE A 22 0.74 -7.27 6.51
CA ILE A 22 1.44 -7.40 7.80
C ILE A 22 0.40 -7.53 8.93
N LYS A 23 -0.63 -6.71 8.88
CA LYS A 23 -1.79 -6.71 9.77
C LYS A 23 -2.93 -5.92 9.12
N PRO A 24 -4.16 -5.90 9.68
CA PRO A 24 -5.20 -5.00 9.20
C PRO A 24 -4.68 -3.57 9.02
N GLN A 25 -5.02 -2.96 7.88
CA GLN A 25 -4.64 -1.60 7.47
C GLN A 25 -3.13 -1.33 7.32
N VAL A 26 -2.27 -2.35 7.35
CA VAL A 26 -0.83 -2.22 7.08
C VAL A 26 -0.39 -3.28 6.08
N ASP A 27 -0.03 -2.81 4.89
CA ASP A 27 0.54 -3.64 3.83
C ASP A 27 1.96 -3.19 3.54
N GLU A 28 2.84 -4.14 3.26
CA GLU A 28 4.15 -3.88 2.69
C GLU A 28 4.10 -4.20 1.19
N PHE A 29 4.61 -3.28 0.37
CA PHE A 29 4.83 -3.50 -1.06
C PHE A 29 6.33 -3.58 -1.30
N VAL A 30 6.81 -4.76 -1.70
CA VAL A 30 8.22 -5.04 -2.00
C VAL A 30 8.45 -4.95 -3.50
N PHE A 31 9.42 -4.15 -3.91
CA PHE A 31 9.79 -3.94 -5.30
C PHE A 31 10.94 -4.87 -5.74
N PRO A 32 11.11 -5.12 -7.05
CA PRO A 32 12.10 -6.06 -7.58
C PRO A 32 13.56 -5.74 -7.27
N ASP A 33 13.89 -4.47 -7.06
CA ASP A 33 15.21 -3.99 -6.68
C ASP A 33 15.49 -4.11 -5.17
N GLY A 34 14.52 -4.64 -4.40
CA GLY A 34 14.65 -4.99 -3.00
C GLY A 34 14.27 -3.88 -2.01
N HIS A 35 13.88 -2.69 -2.47
CA HIS A 35 13.28 -1.70 -1.57
C HIS A 35 11.81 -2.04 -1.31
N SER A 36 11.27 -1.54 -0.20
CA SER A 36 9.85 -1.70 0.13
C SER A 36 9.25 -0.42 0.67
N VAL A 37 7.92 -0.33 0.56
CA VAL A 37 7.12 0.75 1.15
C VAL A 37 6.03 0.16 2.03
N LEU A 38 5.81 0.78 3.19
CA LEU A 38 4.68 0.47 4.05
C LEU A 38 3.49 1.35 3.66
N MET A 39 2.44 0.72 3.18
CA MET A 39 1.17 1.33 2.84
C MET A 39 0.23 1.24 4.04
N LEU A 40 -0.22 2.40 4.51
CA LEU A 40 -1.16 2.49 5.62
C LEU A 40 -2.57 2.77 5.10
N SER A 41 -3.54 2.05 5.64
CA SER A 41 -4.97 2.16 5.31
C SER A 41 -5.26 2.13 3.80
N GLU A 42 -4.44 1.42 3.01
CA GLU A 42 -4.56 1.35 1.54
C GLU A 42 -4.66 2.73 0.85
N GLY A 43 -3.99 3.76 1.39
CA GLY A 43 -4.06 5.13 0.86
C GLY A 43 -5.37 5.88 1.19
N ARG A 44 -6.21 5.33 2.07
CA ARG A 44 -7.40 5.99 2.63
C ARG A 44 -7.04 6.80 3.88
N LEU A 45 -8.04 7.47 4.47
CA LEU A 45 -7.88 8.34 5.63
C LEU A 45 -7.25 7.60 6.84
N LEU A 46 -5.96 7.84 7.03
CA LEU A 46 -5.12 7.20 8.06
C LEU A 46 -5.68 7.39 9.48
N ASN A 47 -6.16 8.60 9.77
CA ASN A 47 -6.63 9.02 11.09
C ASN A 47 -7.91 8.31 11.55
N LEU A 48 -8.60 7.60 10.65
CA LEU A 48 -9.79 6.80 10.97
C LEU A 48 -9.54 5.30 10.79
N GLY A 49 -8.57 4.94 9.94
CA GLY A 49 -8.27 3.56 9.58
C GLY A 49 -7.17 2.89 10.40
N ASN A 50 -6.37 3.62 11.19
CA ASN A 50 -5.17 3.05 11.83
C ASN A 50 -4.99 3.50 13.29
N ALA A 51 -6.10 3.76 14.00
CA ALA A 51 -6.13 4.11 15.43
C ALA A 51 -6.21 2.87 16.34
#